data_AF-A0A7S3T950-F1
#
_entry.id   AF-A0A7S3T950-F1
#
_cell.length_a   1.000
_cell.length_b   1.000
_cell.length_c   1.000
_cell.angle_alpha   90.00
_cell.angle_beta   90.00
_cell.angle_gamma   90.00
#
_symmetry.space_group_name_H-M   'P 1'
#
loop_
_entity.id
_entity.type
_entity.pdbx_description
1 polymer ?
#
loop_
_entity_poly.entity_id
_entity_poly.type
_entity_poly.pdbx_seq_one_letter_code
_entity_poly.pdbx_strand_id
1 'polypeptide(L)'
;LDALYSTFEFVRDGKAMSIDAAMSAPLPNSLHTGFVRGTGSLQTSLTVPYFGEELSGDAFMAQINAWSEYGALEPPGAEALCAVSSRPDWLDLRHHTFVLLGATAELGPLNL
;
A
#
# COMPACT_ATOMS: atom_id res chain seq x y z
N LEU A 1 -9.35 23.66 10.91
CA LEU A 1 -9.14 23.43 9.46
C LEU A 1 -8.74 24.74 8.77
N ASP A 2 -9.45 25.84 9.01
CA ASP A 2 -9.21 27.15 8.40
C ASP A 2 -7.79 27.70 8.61
N ALA A 3 -7.20 27.51 9.80
CA ALA A 3 -5.83 27.94 10.06
C ALA A 3 -4.79 27.25 9.13
N LEU A 4 -5.05 26.04 8.65
CA LEU A 4 -4.15 25.32 7.75
C LEU A 4 -4.02 26.06 6.41
N TYR A 5 -5.12 26.62 5.92
CA TYR A 5 -5.17 27.28 4.63
C TYR A 5 -4.20 28.47 4.52
N SER A 6 -3.92 29.14 5.65
CA SER A 6 -3.02 30.29 5.73
C SER A 6 -1.64 29.99 6.30
N THR A 7 -1.49 28.94 7.11
CA THR A 7 -0.22 28.64 7.80
C THR A 7 0.64 27.59 7.11
N PHE A 8 0.05 26.74 6.26
CA PHE A 8 0.80 25.69 5.57
C PHE A 8 1.26 26.18 4.20
N GLU A 9 2.49 25.79 3.83
CA GLU A 9 3.06 26.07 2.53
C GLU A 9 2.76 24.94 1.53
N PHE A 10 2.29 25.34 0.36
CA PHE A 10 2.15 24.51 -0.82
C PHE A 10 3.21 24.93 -1.85
N VAL A 11 3.94 23.96 -2.40
CA VAL A 11 5.02 24.21 -3.36
C VAL A 11 4.62 23.70 -4.74
N ARG A 12 4.69 24.57 -5.76
CA ARG A 12 4.45 24.24 -7.18
C ARG A 12 5.50 24.94 -8.03
N ASP A 13 6.14 24.19 -8.92
CA ASP A 13 7.22 24.69 -9.80
C ASP A 13 8.33 25.45 -9.04
N GLY A 14 8.68 24.97 -7.84
CA GLY A 14 9.70 25.57 -6.97
C GLY A 14 9.26 26.86 -6.25
N LYS A 15 8.00 27.27 -6.37
CA LYS A 15 7.46 28.45 -5.68
C LYS A 15 6.53 28.02 -4.53
N ALA A 16 6.83 28.51 -3.33
CA ALA A 16 5.97 28.35 -2.16
C ALA A 16 4.81 29.37 -2.17
N MET A 17 3.63 28.93 -1.75
CA MET A 17 2.43 29.75 -1.55
C MET A 17 1.53 29.15 -0.47
N SER A 18 0.55 29.90 0.04
CA SER A 18 -0.44 29.33 0.96
C SER A 18 -1.34 28.31 0.24
N ILE A 19 -1.92 27.38 1.00
CA ILE A 19 -2.92 26.46 0.46
C ILE A 19 -4.13 27.23 -0.07
N ASP A 20 -4.56 28.32 0.58
CA ASP A 20 -5.65 29.17 0.11
C ASP A 20 -5.42 29.74 -1.30
N ALA A 21 -4.23 30.29 -1.54
CA ALA A 21 -3.83 30.81 -2.84
C ALA A 21 -3.74 29.69 -3.89
N ALA A 22 -3.22 28.52 -3.50
CA ALA A 22 -3.10 27.36 -4.38
C ALA A 22 -4.47 26.80 -4.82
N MET A 23 -5.45 26.78 -3.92
CA MET A 23 -6.80 26.29 -4.17
C MET A 23 -7.68 27.29 -4.93
N SER A 24 -7.40 28.59 -4.81
CA SER A 24 -8.09 29.65 -5.55
C SER A 24 -7.68 29.72 -7.03
N ALA A 25 -6.52 29.15 -7.39
CA ALA A 25 -6.01 29.07 -8.76
C ALA A 25 -5.54 27.65 -9.10
N PRO A 26 -6.48 26.68 -9.24
CA PRO A 26 -6.12 25.32 -9.62
C PRO A 26 -5.59 25.29 -11.06
N LEU A 27 -4.58 24.45 -11.32
CA LEU A 27 -4.14 24.19 -12.68
C LEU A 27 -5.20 23.34 -13.39
N PRO A 28 -5.79 23.81 -14.50
CA PRO A 28 -6.71 22.98 -15.27
C PRO A 28 -5.95 21.78 -15.84
N ASN A 29 -6.52 20.58 -15.70
CA ASN A 29 -6.02 19.33 -16.29
C ASN A 29 -4.64 18.84 -15.78
N SER A 30 -4.22 19.20 -14.56
CA SER A 30 -2.93 18.73 -14.00
C SER A 30 -2.94 17.29 -13.50
N LEU A 31 -4.13 16.67 -13.41
CA LEU A 31 -4.27 15.27 -12.98
C LEU A 31 -4.50 14.41 -14.22
N HIS A 32 -3.74 13.33 -14.31
CA HIS A 32 -3.87 12.33 -15.36
C HIS A 32 -4.16 10.97 -14.75
N THR A 33 -5.02 10.21 -15.41
CA THR A 33 -5.25 8.81 -15.07
C THR A 33 -4.36 7.94 -15.95
N GLY A 34 -3.37 7.30 -15.33
CA GLY A 34 -2.62 6.22 -15.96
C GLY A 34 -3.34 4.89 -15.75
N PHE A 35 -3.37 4.05 -16.79
CA PHE A 35 -3.83 2.67 -16.67
C PHE A 35 -2.65 1.73 -16.96
N VAL A 36 -2.34 0.86 -16.00
CA VAL A 36 -1.36 -0.21 -16.18
C VAL A 36 -2.11 -1.54 -16.11
N ARG A 37 -2.03 -2.32 -17.18
CA ARG A 37 -2.58 -3.67 -17.23
C ARG A 37 -1.45 -4.66 -16.96
N GLY A 38 -1.51 -5.36 -15.83
CA GLY A 38 -0.61 -6.48 -15.56
C GLY A 38 -0.84 -7.62 -16.56
N THR A 39 0.24 -8.26 -17.01
CA THR A 39 0.21 -9.41 -17.93
C THR A 39 0.90 -10.64 -17.34
N GLY A 40 1.16 -10.63 -16.04
CA GLY A 40 1.80 -11.74 -15.33
C GLY A 40 0.89 -12.96 -15.20
N SER A 41 1.49 -14.12 -14.95
CA SER A 41 0.76 -15.33 -14.58
C SER A 41 0.17 -15.21 -13.17
N LEU A 42 -0.93 -15.93 -12.95
CA LEU A 42 -1.50 -16.06 -11.62
C LEU A 42 -0.49 -16.73 -10.68
N GLN A 43 -0.32 -16.15 -9.49
CA GLN A 43 0.49 -16.77 -8.44
C GLN A 43 -0.30 -17.88 -7.76
N THR A 44 0.33 -19.02 -7.55
CA THR A 44 -0.28 -20.20 -6.91
C THR A 44 0.24 -20.44 -5.49
N SER A 45 1.12 -19.56 -5.01
CA SER A 45 1.69 -19.61 -3.66
C SER A 45 1.89 -18.19 -3.13
N LEU A 46 1.69 -18.00 -1.83
CA LEU A 46 1.99 -16.74 -1.16
C LEU A 46 3.49 -16.67 -0.87
N THR A 47 4.14 -15.62 -1.40
CA THR A 47 5.54 -15.34 -1.15
C THR A 47 5.68 -13.90 -0.66
N VAL A 48 6.45 -13.69 0.41
CA VAL A 48 6.66 -12.37 1.01
C VAL A 48 8.16 -12.11 1.15
N PRO A 49 8.70 -11.02 0.55
CA PRO A 49 10.09 -10.64 0.73
C PRO A 49 10.32 -10.13 2.16
N TYR A 50 11.34 -10.64 2.83
CA TYR A 50 11.67 -10.27 4.20
C TYR A 50 13.19 -10.35 4.43
N PHE A 51 13.82 -9.22 4.77
CA PHE A 51 15.27 -9.10 4.99
C PHE A 51 16.17 -9.78 3.93
N GLY A 52 15.79 -9.68 2.65
CA GLY A 52 16.55 -10.24 1.53
C GLY A 52 16.26 -11.71 1.25
N GLU A 53 15.39 -12.35 2.04
CA GLU A 53 14.86 -13.68 1.79
C GLU A 53 13.43 -13.60 1.23
N GLU A 54 12.98 -14.67 0.58
CA GLU A 54 11.57 -14.84 0.20
C GLU A 54 10.93 -15.91 1.10
N LEU A 55 10.02 -15.48 1.96
CA LEU A 55 9.28 -16.38 2.84
C LEU A 55 8.09 -16.98 2.10
N SER A 56 7.96 -18.30 2.19
CA SER A 56 6.81 -19.06 1.69
C SER A 56 6.61 -20.32 2.54
N GLY A 57 5.44 -20.96 2.40
CA GLY A 57 5.13 -22.24 3.06
C GLY A 57 5.43 -22.21 4.57
N ASP A 58 6.11 -23.24 5.06
CA ASP A 58 6.41 -23.41 6.50
C ASP A 58 7.28 -22.27 7.07
N ALA A 59 8.21 -21.72 6.28
CA ALA A 59 9.06 -20.61 6.71
C ALA A 59 8.23 -19.33 6.95
N PHE A 60 7.27 -19.07 6.05
CA PHE A 60 6.31 -17.98 6.24
C PHE A 60 5.46 -18.20 7.50
N MET A 61 4.93 -19.41 7.68
CA MET A 61 4.09 -19.75 8.84
C MET A 61 4.84 -19.58 10.17
N ALA A 62 6.10 -20.04 10.23
CA ALA A 62 6.95 -19.88 11.40
C ALA A 62 7.17 -18.39 11.73
N GLN A 63 7.41 -17.56 10.70
CA GLN A 63 7.61 -16.12 10.89
C GLN A 63 6.35 -15.39 11.37
N ILE A 64 5.18 -15.72 10.80
CA ILE A 64 3.89 -15.16 11.23
C ILE A 64 3.59 -15.50 12.69
N ASN A 65 3.83 -16.76 13.10
CA ASN A 65 3.65 -17.17 14.49
C ASN A 65 4.60 -16.42 15.42
N ALA A 66 5.88 -16.27 15.05
CA ALA A 66 6.83 -15.49 15.83
C ALA A 66 6.35 -14.04 16.03
N TRP A 67 5.89 -13.37 14.96
CA TRP A 67 5.32 -12.01 15.04
C TRP A 67 4.12 -11.93 15.98
N SER A 68 3.27 -12.96 15.99
CA SER A 68 2.15 -13.03 16.92
C SER A 68 2.60 -13.22 18.37
N GLU A 69 3.58 -14.09 18.62
CA GLU A 69 4.06 -14.42 19.96
C GLU A 69 4.74 -13.24 20.66
N TYR A 70 5.55 -12.45 19.95
CA TYR A 70 6.20 -11.26 20.53
C TYR A 70 5.36 -9.98 20.44
N GLY A 71 4.18 -10.04 19.84
CA GLY A 71 3.19 -8.96 19.85
C GLY A 71 3.32 -7.91 18.75
N ALA A 72 4.02 -8.20 17.65
CA ALA A 72 4.01 -7.34 16.45
C ALA A 72 2.77 -7.55 15.57
N LEU A 73 2.12 -8.71 15.68
CA LEU A 73 0.92 -9.06 14.94
C LEU A 73 -0.15 -9.56 15.89
N GLU A 74 -1.39 -9.11 15.73
CA GLU A 74 -2.49 -9.63 16.54
C GLU A 74 -2.83 -11.08 16.12
N PRO A 75 -3.21 -11.96 17.06
CA PRO A 75 -3.50 -13.37 16.75
C PRO A 75 -4.53 -13.58 15.61
N PRO A 76 -5.64 -12.82 15.52
CA PRO A 76 -6.56 -12.95 14.39
C PRO A 76 -5.92 -12.59 13.04
N GLY A 77 -4.97 -11.65 13.04
CA GLY A 77 -4.19 -11.30 11.85
C GLY A 77 -3.25 -12.43 11.44
N ALA A 78 -2.60 -13.08 12.40
CA ALA A 78 -1.78 -14.25 12.17
C ALA A 78 -2.60 -15.41 11.58
N GLU A 79 -3.76 -15.71 12.17
CA GLU A 79 -4.70 -16.72 11.68
C GLU A 79 -5.14 -16.44 10.24
N ALA A 80 -5.47 -15.19 9.90
CA ALA A 80 -5.86 -14.81 8.55
C ALA A 80 -4.74 -15.02 7.53
N LEU A 81 -3.50 -14.63 7.85
CA LEU A 81 -2.34 -14.82 6.96
C LEU A 81 -2.03 -16.31 6.76
N CYS A 82 -2.11 -17.11 7.82
CA CYS A 82 -1.99 -18.56 7.78
C CYS A 82 -3.07 -19.20 6.89
N ALA A 83 -4.31 -18.72 6.99
CA ALA A 83 -5.42 -19.20 6.17
C ALA A 83 -5.20 -18.90 4.67
N VAL A 84 -4.72 -17.69 4.33
CA VAL A 84 -4.39 -17.33 2.95
C VAL A 84 -3.25 -18.22 2.40
N SER A 85 -2.18 -18.43 3.18
CA SER A 85 -1.03 -19.25 2.77
C SER A 85 -1.42 -20.70 2.41
N SER A 86 -2.44 -21.24 3.10
CA SER A 86 -2.94 -22.61 2.87
C SER A 86 -4.02 -22.73 1.78
N ARG A 87 -4.44 -21.62 1.15
CA ARG A 87 -5.52 -21.58 0.16
C ARG A 87 -5.07 -20.88 -1.14
N PRO A 88 -4.40 -21.61 -2.05
CA PRO A 88 -3.94 -21.06 -3.32
C PRO A 88 -5.03 -20.38 -4.17
N ASP A 89 -6.27 -20.87 -4.07
CA ASP A 89 -7.43 -20.30 -4.75
C ASP A 89 -7.78 -18.89 -4.28
N TRP A 90 -7.40 -18.51 -3.05
CA TRP A 90 -7.59 -17.16 -2.52
C TRP A 90 -6.61 -16.14 -3.09
N LEU A 91 -5.54 -16.59 -3.74
CA LEU A 91 -4.56 -15.71 -4.39
C LEU A 91 -5.06 -15.18 -5.75
N ASP A 92 -6.15 -15.75 -6.27
CA ASP A 92 -6.82 -15.24 -7.46
C ASP A 92 -7.67 -14.01 -7.13
N LEU A 93 -7.05 -12.84 -7.24
CA LEU A 93 -7.70 -11.55 -6.99
C LEU A 93 -8.45 -11.00 -8.22
N ARG A 94 -8.64 -11.80 -9.29
CA ARG A 94 -9.48 -11.37 -10.41
C ARG A 94 -10.87 -10.99 -9.89
N HIS A 95 -11.46 -9.97 -10.50
CA HIS A 95 -12.76 -9.40 -10.14
C HIS A 95 -12.83 -8.70 -8.78
N HIS A 96 -11.72 -8.61 -8.04
CA HIS A 96 -11.62 -7.75 -6.85
C HIS A 96 -11.06 -6.39 -7.24
N THR A 97 -11.53 -5.33 -6.59
CA THR A 97 -11.05 -3.96 -6.80
C THR A 97 -10.61 -3.40 -5.46
N PHE A 98 -9.35 -2.99 -5.37
CA PHE A 98 -8.79 -2.32 -4.21
C PHE A 98 -8.53 -0.86 -4.56
N VAL A 99 -8.91 0.06 -3.67
CA VAL A 99 -8.62 1.48 -3.82
C VAL A 99 -7.52 1.84 -2.85
N LEU A 100 -6.39 2.29 -3.38
CA LEU A 100 -5.26 2.75 -2.60
C LEU A 100 -5.25 4.27 -2.53
N LEU A 101 -5.39 4.82 -1.33
CA LEU A 101 -5.29 6.25 -1.07
C LEU A 101 -3.87 6.56 -0.57
N GLY A 102 -3.21 7.54 -1.16
CA GLY A 102 -1.84 7.88 -0.78
C GLY A 102 -0.83 6.80 -1.18
N ALA A 103 -0.87 6.36 -2.44
CA ALA A 103 0.03 5.32 -2.94
C ALA A 103 1.52 5.67 -2.80
N THR A 104 1.83 6.97 -2.76
CA THR A 104 3.18 7.53 -2.55
C THR A 104 3.40 8.03 -1.12
N ALA A 105 2.54 7.68 -0.17
CA ALA A 105 2.74 8.00 1.23
C ALA A 105 3.96 7.25 1.78
N GLU A 106 4.52 7.72 2.90
CA GLU A 106 5.68 7.12 3.56
C GLU A 106 5.50 5.62 3.86
N LEU A 107 4.26 5.20 4.16
CA LEU A 107 3.87 3.81 4.38
C LEU A 107 2.96 3.27 3.26
N GLY A 108 3.15 3.75 2.02
CA GLY A 108 2.45 3.25 0.85
C GLY A 108 2.96 1.88 0.40
N PRO A 109 2.12 1.02 -0.19
CA PRO A 109 2.51 -0.31 -0.67
C PRO A 109 3.30 -0.28 -2.00
N LEU A 110 3.56 0.91 -2.55
CA LEU A 110 4.35 1.06 -3.77
C LEU A 110 5.81 1.30 -3.39
N ASN A 111 6.69 0.41 -3.83
CA ASN A 111 8.12 0.72 -3.94
C ASN A 111 8.31 1.57 -5.21
N LEU A 112 8.54 2.87 -5.03
CA LEU A 112 8.88 3.81 -6.11
C LEU A 112 10.40 3.82 -6.37
#